data_AF-A0A258IHC0-F1
#
_entry.id   AF-A0A258IHC0-F1
#
_cell.length_a   1.000
_cell.length_b   1.000
_cell.length_c   1.000
_cell.angle_alpha   90.00
_cell.angle_beta   90.00
_cell.angle_gamma   90.00
#
_symmetry.space_group_name_H-M   'P 1'
#
loop_
_entity.id
_entity.type
_entity.pdbx_description
1 polymer ?
#
loop_
_entity_poly.entity_id
_entity_poly.type
_entity_poly.pdbx_seq_one_letter_code
_entity_poly.pdbx_strand_id
1 'polypeptide(L)'
;MEEGIDWLRKKGLSAAAKKSGRVASEGLIGIVTKGTAGVLLEVNAETDFVARNEQFQKFVKTVSHLALEDDVDLDALKKKPYPGADRTVEEELTQLIATVGENMTLRRLGKLKVQNGVVCSYIHTQVAPELGRIGVLVALESTGNTEKLHELGMSLAMHIAAARPEVLKVADVSKDSLDRERRIFREQSLASGKSEDVIEKMIEGRIRKYHEEVVLWEQAYVIDGKSKISKVIEEAGKEVGAPVELLAFERFELGEGIEKKTTDFASEVAEQLAK
;
A
#
# COMPACT_ATOMS: atom_id res chain seq x y z
N MET A 1 -4.85 38.78 19.10
CA MET A 1 -5.30 37.39 18.90
C MET A 1 -4.59 36.79 17.68
N GLU A 2 -4.54 37.50 16.55
CA GLU A 2 -3.78 37.11 15.35
C GLU A 2 -2.28 36.88 15.62
N GLU A 3 -1.59 37.78 16.34
CA GLU A 3 -0.16 37.60 16.65
C GLU A 3 0.16 36.29 17.41
N GLY A 4 -0.76 35.85 18.29
CA GLY A 4 -0.61 34.60 19.02
C GLY A 4 -0.77 33.37 18.12
N ILE A 5 -1.68 33.46 17.14
CA ILE A 5 -1.91 32.41 16.14
C ILE A 5 -0.69 32.31 15.21
N ASP A 6 -0.17 33.45 14.76
CA ASP A 6 1.03 33.51 13.92
C ASP A 6 2.26 32.98 14.64
N TRP A 7 2.40 33.29 15.93
CA TRP A 7 3.48 32.74 16.75
C TRP A 7 3.36 31.22 16.89
N LEU A 8 2.16 30.69 17.15
CA LEU A 8 1.92 29.24 17.22
C LEU A 8 2.21 28.55 15.88
N ARG A 9 1.86 29.16 14.75
CA ARG A 9 2.17 28.64 13.40
C ARG A 9 3.67 28.59 13.15
N LYS A 10 4.40 29.67 13.45
CA LYS A 10 5.88 29.71 13.35
C LYS A 10 6.53 28.65 14.25
N LYS A 11 6.02 28.49 15.48
CA LYS A 11 6.50 27.48 16.42
C LYS A 11 6.23 26.06 15.92
N GLY A 12 5.06 25.82 15.33
CA GLY A 12 4.70 24.53 14.74
C GLY A 12 5.62 24.14 13.59
N LEU A 13 5.88 25.06 12.66
CA LEU A 13 6.83 24.87 11.56
C LEU A 13 8.22 24.51 12.07
N SER A 14 8.73 25.24 13.08
CA SER A 14 10.02 24.93 13.69
C SER A 14 10.03 23.56 14.38
N ALA A 15 8.95 23.20 15.07
CA ALA A 15 8.81 21.92 15.76
C ALA A 15 8.74 20.73 14.79
N ALA A 16 8.12 20.90 13.63
CA ALA A 16 8.08 19.90 12.56
C ALA A 16 9.43 19.77 11.85
N ALA A 17 10.06 20.88 11.49
CA ALA A 17 11.38 20.89 10.86
C ALA A 17 12.46 20.19 11.71
N LYS A 18 12.38 20.30 13.04
CA LYS A 18 13.30 19.59 13.96
C LYS A 18 13.09 18.07 14.01
N LYS A 19 11.92 17.58 13.60
CA LYS A 19 11.55 16.15 13.67
C LYS A 19 11.59 15.45 12.31
N SER A 20 11.62 16.19 11.19
CA SER A 20 11.56 15.63 9.84
C SER A 20 12.67 14.61 9.51
N GLY A 21 13.82 14.70 10.19
CA GLY A 21 14.92 13.75 10.05
C GLY A 21 14.76 12.43 10.81
N ARG A 22 13.70 12.27 11.61
CA ARG A 22 13.43 11.05 12.38
C ARG A 22 12.69 10.02 11.52
N VAL A 23 13.03 8.75 11.68
CA VAL A 23 12.41 7.67 10.90
C VAL A 23 10.94 7.52 11.30
N ALA A 24 10.04 7.66 10.33
CA ALA A 24 8.62 7.42 10.49
C ALA A 24 8.22 6.17 9.69
N SER A 25 8.07 5.03 10.38
CA SER A 25 7.76 3.73 9.77
C SER A 25 6.49 3.07 10.31
N GLU A 26 5.87 3.68 11.31
CA GLU A 26 4.53 3.34 11.80
C GLU A 26 3.52 4.35 11.23
N GLY A 27 2.28 4.38 11.73
CA GLY A 27 1.20 5.23 11.22
C GLY A 27 -0.03 4.43 10.74
N LEU A 28 -0.67 4.89 9.67
CA LEU A 28 -1.90 4.31 9.13
C LEU A 28 -1.95 4.34 7.60
N ILE A 29 -2.58 3.32 7.04
CA ILE A 29 -3.12 3.31 5.68
C ILE A 29 -4.58 3.72 5.75
N GLY A 30 -4.94 4.81 5.07
CA GLY A 30 -6.33 5.20 4.81
C GLY A 30 -6.80 4.70 3.45
N ILE A 31 -8.01 4.17 3.40
CA ILE A 31 -8.59 3.59 2.17
C ILE A 31 -10.05 4.01 1.99
N VAL A 32 -10.37 4.52 0.80
CA VAL A 32 -11.73 4.98 0.49
C VAL A 32 -12.08 4.54 -0.92
N THR A 33 -13.29 4.03 -1.11
CA THR A 33 -13.84 3.65 -2.42
C THR A 33 -15.21 4.26 -2.63
N LYS A 34 -15.53 4.59 -3.88
CA LYS A 34 -16.84 5.09 -4.30
C LYS A 34 -17.14 4.60 -5.71
N GLY A 35 -17.86 3.49 -5.82
CA GLY A 35 -18.25 2.89 -7.09
C GLY A 35 -17.03 2.52 -7.94
N THR A 36 -16.74 3.35 -8.95
CA THR A 36 -15.68 3.12 -9.94
C THR A 36 -14.34 3.75 -9.59
N ALA A 37 -14.17 4.34 -8.40
CA ALA A 37 -12.93 4.97 -7.97
C ALA A 37 -12.53 4.53 -6.55
N GLY A 38 -11.22 4.47 -6.29
CA GLY A 38 -10.68 4.18 -4.98
C GLY A 38 -9.31 4.81 -4.74
N VAL A 39 -9.01 5.06 -3.46
CA VAL A 39 -7.78 5.70 -2.99
C VAL A 39 -7.16 4.90 -1.84
N LEU A 40 -5.84 4.81 -1.86
CA LEU A 40 -4.97 4.37 -0.78
C LEU A 40 -4.03 5.51 -0.40
N LEU A 41 -3.97 5.87 0.87
CA LEU A 41 -3.07 6.88 1.39
C LEU A 41 -2.26 6.31 2.55
N GLU A 42 -0.94 6.33 2.46
CA GLU A 42 -0.07 6.03 3.59
C GLU A 42 0.35 7.33 4.28
N VAL A 43 0.03 7.44 5.57
CA VAL A 43 0.53 8.50 6.44
C VAL A 43 1.35 7.87 7.55
N ASN A 44 2.63 8.20 7.61
CA ASN A 44 3.52 7.63 8.60
C ASN A 44 3.64 8.49 9.86
N ALA A 45 4.01 7.83 10.95
CA ALA A 45 4.41 8.40 12.23
C ALA A 45 5.66 7.67 12.77
N GLU A 46 6.27 8.20 13.83
CA GLU A 46 7.43 7.55 14.48
C GLU A 46 6.99 6.26 15.20
N THR A 47 5.88 6.31 15.94
CA THR A 47 5.40 5.20 16.77
C THR A 47 4.01 4.68 16.38
N ASP A 48 3.69 3.46 16.81
CA ASP A 48 2.38 2.84 16.62
C ASP A 48 1.29 3.43 17.56
N PHE A 49 1.69 4.12 18.64
CA PHE A 49 0.78 4.83 19.52
C PHE A 49 0.02 5.94 18.80
N VAL A 50 0.67 6.64 17.85
CA VAL A 50 0.02 7.67 17.04
C VAL A 50 -1.12 7.11 16.20
N ALA A 51 -1.05 5.85 15.76
CA ALA A 51 -2.13 5.22 14.99
C ALA A 51 -3.44 5.11 15.79
N ARG A 52 -3.39 5.16 17.13
CA ARG A 52 -4.56 5.14 18.03
C ARG A 52 -5.07 6.54 18.39
N ASN A 53 -4.34 7.59 18.02
CA ASN A 53 -4.71 8.97 18.31
C ASN A 53 -5.88 9.41 17.40
N GLU A 54 -6.98 9.87 17.99
CA GLU A 54 -8.19 10.25 17.24
C GLU A 54 -7.97 11.41 16.27
N GLN A 55 -7.10 12.37 16.60
CA GLN A 55 -6.79 13.49 15.70
C GLN A 55 -6.00 13.00 14.48
N PHE A 56 -5.07 12.07 14.68
CA PHE A 56 -4.34 11.45 13.58
C PHE A 56 -5.25 10.60 12.69
N GLN A 57 -6.10 9.75 13.28
CA GLN A 57 -7.09 8.97 12.54
C GLN A 57 -8.04 9.88 11.72
N LYS A 58 -8.53 10.96 12.33
CA LYS A 58 -9.38 11.95 11.65
C LYS A 58 -8.64 12.62 10.50
N PHE A 59 -7.37 12.99 10.69
CA PHE A 59 -6.54 13.58 9.65
C PHE A 59 -6.41 12.62 8.46
N VAL A 60 -5.95 11.38 8.69
CA VAL A 60 -5.75 10.38 7.62
C VAL A 60 -7.06 10.16 6.87
N LYS A 61 -8.16 9.94 7.58
CA LYS A 61 -9.48 9.75 6.98
C LYS A 61 -9.88 10.94 6.11
N THR A 62 -9.79 12.16 6.63
CA THR A 62 -10.19 13.38 5.92
C THR A 62 -9.38 13.56 4.64
N VAL A 63 -8.06 13.34 4.69
CA VAL A 63 -7.18 13.49 3.52
C VAL A 63 -7.42 12.38 2.49
N SER A 64 -7.70 11.14 2.92
CA SER A 64 -8.08 10.05 2.02
C SER A 64 -9.38 10.34 1.25
N HIS A 65 -10.40 10.91 1.91
CA HIS A 65 -11.63 11.34 1.24
C HIS A 65 -11.37 12.49 0.26
N LEU A 66 -10.60 13.50 0.66
CA LEU A 66 -10.22 14.62 -0.21
C LEU A 66 -9.44 14.19 -1.46
N ALA A 67 -8.64 13.13 -1.34
CA ALA A 67 -7.89 12.54 -2.44
C ALA A 67 -8.77 11.74 -3.42
N LEU A 68 -9.95 11.28 -2.99
CA LEU A 68 -10.92 10.60 -3.84
C LEU A 68 -11.72 11.57 -4.71
N GLU A 69 -11.95 12.79 -4.24
CA GLU A 69 -12.79 13.78 -4.92
C GLU A 69 -12.17 14.35 -6.19
N ASP A 70 -10.85 14.56 -6.22
CA ASP A 70 -10.15 15.11 -7.39
C ASP A 70 -9.05 14.20 -7.89
N ASP A 71 -8.74 14.33 -9.18
CA ASP A 71 -7.60 13.65 -9.78
C ASP A 71 -6.28 14.39 -9.55
N VAL A 72 -5.79 14.32 -8.30
CA VAL A 72 -4.53 14.95 -7.88
C VAL A 72 -3.48 13.93 -7.46
N ASP A 73 -2.21 14.27 -7.70
CA ASP A 73 -1.06 13.59 -7.10
C ASP A 73 -0.85 14.02 -5.64
N LEU A 74 0.15 13.41 -4.99
CA LEU A 74 0.45 13.66 -3.57
C LEU A 74 0.87 15.11 -3.29
N ASP A 75 1.60 15.75 -4.20
CA ASP A 75 2.12 17.11 -3.99
C ASP A 75 1.05 18.17 -4.20
N ALA A 76 0.14 17.93 -5.14
CA ALA A 76 -1.08 18.71 -5.29
C ALA A 76 -2.04 18.49 -4.11
N LEU A 77 -2.18 17.26 -3.60
CA LEU A 77 -2.99 16.94 -2.42
C LEU A 77 -2.53 17.71 -1.17
N LYS A 78 -1.21 17.78 -0.92
CA LYS A 78 -0.62 18.56 0.18
C LYS A 78 -1.04 20.03 0.18
N LYS A 79 -1.23 20.62 -0.99
CA LYS A 79 -1.56 22.05 -1.18
C LYS A 79 -3.05 22.34 -1.12
N LYS A 80 -3.91 21.31 -1.10
CA LYS A 80 -5.36 21.52 -1.02
C LYS A 80 -5.78 22.08 0.34
N PRO A 81 -6.87 22.86 0.41
CA PRO A 81 -7.48 23.24 1.68
C PRO A 81 -7.90 22.02 2.49
N TYR A 82 -7.58 22.02 3.79
CA TYR A 82 -8.02 20.99 4.72
C TYR A 82 -9.46 21.31 5.21
N PRO A 83 -10.43 20.39 5.04
CA PRO A 83 -11.81 20.64 5.45
C PRO A 83 -11.95 20.97 6.95
N GLY A 84 -12.60 22.10 7.24
CA GLY A 84 -12.85 22.55 8.62
C GLY A 84 -11.68 23.30 9.27
N ALA A 85 -10.62 23.62 8.52
CA ALA A 85 -9.54 24.50 8.97
C ALA A 85 -9.20 25.54 7.88
N ASP A 86 -8.66 26.69 8.30
CA ASP A 86 -8.11 27.70 7.39
C ASP A 86 -6.63 27.42 7.11
N ARG A 87 -6.35 26.22 6.59
CA ARG A 87 -5.01 25.68 6.34
C ARG A 87 -5.04 24.69 5.18
N THR A 88 -3.90 24.50 4.54
CA THR A 88 -3.69 23.39 3.60
C THR A 88 -3.51 22.05 4.34
N VAL A 89 -3.60 20.94 3.62
CA VAL A 89 -3.32 19.59 4.15
C VAL A 89 -1.92 19.51 4.77
N GLU A 90 -0.91 20.09 4.13
CA GLU A 90 0.47 20.12 4.64
C GLU A 90 0.62 20.95 5.93
N GLU A 91 -0.07 22.08 6.00
CA GLU A 91 -0.07 22.94 7.18
C GLU A 91 -0.82 22.31 8.35
N GLU A 92 -1.90 21.58 8.07
CA GLU A 92 -2.61 20.82 9.10
C GLU A 92 -1.79 19.64 9.61
N LEU A 93 -1.06 18.93 8.73
CA LEU A 93 -0.09 17.92 9.17
C LEU A 93 0.99 18.54 10.06
N THR A 94 1.51 19.72 9.68
CA THR A 94 2.50 20.47 10.48
C THR A 94 1.95 20.82 11.87
N GLN A 95 0.69 21.26 11.95
CA GLN A 95 0.02 21.52 13.22
C GLN A 95 -0.11 20.24 14.07
N LEU A 96 -0.46 19.11 13.43
CA LEU A 96 -0.58 17.83 14.12
C LEU A 96 0.76 17.38 14.68
N ILE A 97 1.86 17.50 13.92
CA ILE A 97 3.23 17.25 14.38
C ILE A 97 3.59 18.12 15.59
N ALA A 98 3.20 19.39 15.57
CA ALA A 98 3.46 20.32 16.68
C ALA A 98 2.68 19.94 17.95
N THR A 99 1.48 19.38 17.78
CA THR A 99 0.56 19.02 18.87
C THR A 99 0.89 17.66 19.47
N VAL A 100 1.13 16.65 18.63
CA VAL A 100 1.44 15.26 19.05
C VAL A 100 2.91 15.10 19.42
N GLY A 101 3.81 15.85 18.78
CA GLY A 101 5.24 15.80 19.12
C GLY A 101 6.04 14.69 18.42
N GLU A 102 5.49 14.07 17.38
CA GLU A 102 6.19 13.08 16.54
C GLU A 102 6.29 13.55 15.08
N ASN A 103 7.33 13.10 14.38
CA ASN A 103 7.44 13.24 12.94
C ASN A 103 6.28 12.49 12.26
N MET A 104 5.68 13.14 11.27
CA MET A 104 4.63 12.54 10.46
C MET A 104 4.81 12.93 9.01
N THR A 105 4.48 12.03 8.10
CA THR A 105 4.65 12.27 6.66
C THR A 105 3.48 11.71 5.86
N LEU A 106 2.98 12.50 4.90
CA LEU A 106 2.16 12.00 3.81
C LEU A 106 3.11 11.30 2.82
N ARG A 107 3.15 9.97 2.85
CA ARG A 107 4.23 9.21 2.19
C ARG A 107 3.92 8.86 0.75
N ARG A 108 2.80 8.19 0.50
CA ARG A 108 2.40 7.74 -0.84
C ARG A 108 0.90 7.72 -0.99
N LEU A 109 0.46 7.96 -2.22
CA LEU A 109 -0.93 7.96 -2.66
C LEU A 109 -1.06 6.99 -3.83
N GLY A 110 -1.93 5.99 -3.69
CA GLY A 110 -2.34 5.08 -4.75
C GLY A 110 -3.78 5.39 -5.13
N LYS A 111 -4.09 5.36 -6.43
CA LYS A 111 -5.44 5.64 -6.92
C LYS A 111 -5.78 4.69 -8.04
N LEU A 112 -6.97 4.13 -8.01
CA LEU A 112 -7.51 3.31 -9.08
C LEU A 112 -8.85 3.86 -9.54
N LYS A 113 -9.11 3.74 -10.84
CA LYS A 113 -10.38 4.12 -11.46
C LYS A 113 -10.70 3.17 -12.62
N VAL A 114 -11.97 2.87 -12.78
CA VAL A 114 -12.52 2.09 -13.92
C VAL A 114 -13.60 2.91 -14.63
N GLN A 115 -13.93 2.54 -15.87
CA GLN A 115 -15.00 3.22 -16.61
C GLN A 115 -16.37 2.62 -16.25
N ASN A 116 -16.49 1.29 -16.34
CA ASN A 116 -17.69 0.50 -16.07
C ASN A 116 -17.29 -0.72 -15.22
N GLY A 117 -17.73 -0.74 -13.97
CA GLY A 117 -17.40 -1.82 -13.04
C GLY A 117 -17.28 -1.30 -11.62
N VAL A 118 -16.31 -1.81 -10.87
CA VAL A 118 -16.10 -1.46 -9.46
C VAL A 118 -14.63 -1.34 -9.11
N VAL A 119 -14.33 -0.44 -8.16
CA VAL A 119 -13.07 -0.49 -7.42
C VAL A 119 -13.39 -0.99 -6.01
N CYS A 120 -12.90 -2.18 -5.69
CA CYS A 120 -13.08 -2.81 -4.39
C CYS A 120 -11.88 -2.58 -3.49
N SER A 121 -12.11 -2.66 -2.18
CA SER A 121 -11.10 -2.40 -1.16
C SER A 121 -11.09 -3.47 -0.08
N TYR A 122 -9.91 -3.87 0.38
CA TYR A 122 -9.76 -4.68 1.58
C TYR A 122 -8.75 -4.06 2.55
N ILE A 123 -9.08 -4.09 3.85
CA ILE A 123 -8.22 -3.63 4.93
C ILE A 123 -7.87 -4.82 5.80
N HIS A 124 -6.59 -5.05 6.02
CA HIS A 124 -6.13 -6.00 7.01
C HIS A 124 -5.56 -5.27 8.24
N THR A 125 -5.71 -5.88 9.42
CA THR A 125 -5.36 -5.27 10.72
C THR A 125 -6.01 -3.88 10.89
N GLN A 126 -7.33 -3.85 10.75
CA GLN A 126 -8.12 -2.62 10.83
C GLN A 126 -8.00 -1.99 12.22
N VAL A 127 -7.70 -0.70 12.26
CA VAL A 127 -7.57 0.10 13.49
C VAL A 127 -8.87 0.88 13.75
N ALA A 128 -9.47 1.42 12.69
CA ALA A 128 -10.77 2.11 12.70
C ALA A 128 -11.44 1.95 11.32
N PRO A 129 -12.73 2.30 11.14
CA PRO A 129 -13.34 2.30 9.80
C PRO A 129 -12.48 3.06 8.79
N GLU A 130 -12.19 2.44 7.65
CA GLU A 130 -11.33 2.97 6.57
C GLU A 130 -9.84 3.08 6.89
N LEU A 131 -9.37 2.65 8.07
CA LEU A 131 -7.99 2.79 8.53
C LEU A 131 -7.40 1.44 8.98
N GLY A 132 -6.20 1.10 8.51
CA GLY A 132 -5.50 -0.13 8.92
C GLY A 132 -3.99 -0.09 8.64
N ARG A 133 -3.30 -1.24 8.78
CA ARG A 133 -1.86 -1.35 8.44
C ARG A 133 -1.60 -1.89 7.04
N ILE A 134 -2.55 -2.61 6.45
CA ILE A 134 -2.49 -3.06 5.07
C ILE A 134 -3.79 -2.66 4.38
N GLY A 135 -3.66 -2.01 3.23
CA GLY A 135 -4.79 -1.65 2.38
C GLY A 135 -4.57 -2.15 0.96
N VAL A 136 -5.62 -2.66 0.35
CA VAL A 136 -5.61 -3.17 -1.02
C VAL A 136 -6.77 -2.58 -1.81
N LEU A 137 -6.50 -2.11 -3.03
CA LEU A 137 -7.51 -1.78 -4.02
C LEU A 137 -7.44 -2.75 -5.21
N VAL A 138 -8.60 -3.05 -5.79
CA VAL A 138 -8.74 -3.90 -6.98
C VAL A 138 -9.70 -3.21 -7.94
N ALA A 139 -9.23 -2.96 -9.16
CA ALA A 139 -10.00 -2.33 -10.24
C ALA A 139 -10.53 -3.38 -11.21
N LEU A 140 -11.84 -3.63 -11.17
CA LEU A 140 -12.52 -4.58 -12.06
C LEU A 140 -13.41 -3.83 -13.05
N GLU A 141 -13.20 -4.09 -14.34
CA GLU A 141 -14.03 -3.60 -15.43
C GLU A 141 -14.97 -4.72 -15.90
N SER A 142 -16.28 -4.44 -15.93
CA SER A 142 -17.30 -5.32 -16.49
C SER A 142 -18.63 -4.58 -16.63
N THR A 143 -19.42 -4.95 -17.64
CA THR A 143 -20.81 -4.46 -17.83
C THR A 143 -21.85 -5.36 -17.18
N GLY A 144 -21.44 -6.44 -16.50
CA GLY A 144 -22.35 -7.40 -15.88
C GLY A 144 -22.84 -6.96 -14.49
N ASN A 145 -23.31 -7.93 -13.71
CA ASN A 145 -23.86 -7.70 -12.38
C ASN A 145 -22.83 -7.09 -11.42
N THR A 146 -23.07 -5.86 -10.99
CA THR A 146 -22.16 -5.07 -10.13
C THR A 146 -21.98 -5.65 -8.73
N GLU A 147 -23.02 -6.26 -8.14
CA GLU A 147 -22.93 -6.85 -6.80
C GLU A 147 -21.99 -8.06 -6.79
N LYS A 148 -22.15 -8.96 -7.77
CA LYS A 148 -21.26 -10.11 -7.94
C LYS A 148 -19.84 -9.69 -8.30
N LEU A 149 -19.69 -8.64 -9.11
CA LEU A 149 -18.38 -8.07 -9.42
C LEU A 149 -17.70 -7.54 -8.15
N HIS A 150 -18.47 -6.92 -7.25
CA HIS A 150 -17.98 -6.44 -5.97
C HIS A 150 -17.56 -7.60 -5.04
N GLU A 151 -18.34 -8.68 -4.97
CA GLU A 151 -17.98 -9.89 -4.20
C GLU A 151 -16.66 -10.49 -4.70
N LEU A 152 -16.49 -10.63 -6.01
CA LEU A 152 -15.22 -11.06 -6.62
C LEU A 152 -14.08 -10.10 -6.25
N GLY A 153 -14.29 -8.79 -6.37
CA GLY A 153 -13.27 -7.78 -6.07
C GLY A 153 -12.80 -7.82 -4.62
N MET A 154 -13.71 -8.00 -3.66
CA MET A 154 -13.37 -8.20 -2.25
C MET A 154 -12.51 -9.45 -2.03
N SER A 155 -12.92 -10.55 -2.65
CA SER A 155 -12.23 -11.83 -2.63
C SER A 155 -10.80 -11.76 -3.21
N LEU A 156 -10.63 -11.04 -4.32
CA LEU A 156 -9.32 -10.77 -4.91
C LEU A 156 -8.46 -9.84 -4.05
N ALA A 157 -9.07 -8.81 -3.45
CA ALA A 157 -8.36 -7.87 -2.58
C ALA A 157 -7.80 -8.57 -1.33
N MET A 158 -8.57 -9.51 -0.75
CA MET A 158 -8.10 -10.39 0.33
C MET A 158 -6.92 -11.27 -0.11
N HIS A 159 -7.00 -11.85 -1.31
CA HIS A 159 -5.90 -12.64 -1.86
C HIS A 159 -4.63 -11.81 -2.02
N ILE A 160 -4.71 -10.64 -2.64
CA ILE A 160 -3.56 -9.75 -2.86
C ILE A 160 -2.94 -9.31 -1.53
N ALA A 161 -3.75 -9.04 -0.50
CA ALA A 161 -3.24 -8.69 0.83
C ALA A 161 -2.34 -9.79 1.42
N ALA A 162 -2.72 -11.06 1.21
CA ALA A 162 -2.01 -12.23 1.74
C ALA A 162 -0.86 -12.69 0.84
N ALA A 163 -1.08 -12.80 -0.47
CA ALA A 163 -0.16 -13.40 -1.44
C ALA A 163 0.90 -12.42 -1.97
N ARG A 164 0.70 -11.11 -1.78
CA ARG A 164 1.67 -10.05 -2.11
C ARG A 164 2.24 -10.12 -3.54
N PRO A 165 1.40 -10.25 -4.59
CA PRO A 165 1.90 -10.16 -5.96
C PRO A 165 2.57 -8.80 -6.20
N GLU A 166 3.62 -8.80 -7.02
CA GLU A 166 4.32 -7.59 -7.44
C GLU A 166 3.69 -6.99 -8.70
N VAL A 167 3.20 -7.84 -9.60
CA VAL A 167 2.65 -7.42 -10.88
C VAL A 167 1.40 -8.21 -11.28
N LEU A 168 0.63 -7.69 -12.23
CA LEU A 168 -0.62 -8.30 -12.67
C LEU A 168 -0.38 -9.50 -13.59
N LYS A 169 0.40 -9.32 -14.66
CA LYS A 169 0.67 -10.33 -15.70
C LYS A 169 2.18 -10.58 -15.85
N VAL A 170 2.53 -11.72 -16.45
CA VAL A 170 3.93 -12.10 -16.71
C VAL A 170 4.66 -11.04 -17.56
N ALA A 171 3.94 -10.42 -18.50
CA ALA A 171 4.47 -9.36 -19.36
C ALA A 171 4.91 -8.09 -18.60
N ASP A 172 4.40 -7.90 -17.37
CA ASP A 172 4.69 -6.73 -16.55
C ASP A 172 5.93 -6.96 -15.65
N VAL A 173 6.47 -8.17 -15.61
CA VAL A 173 7.68 -8.47 -14.84
C VAL A 173 8.88 -7.82 -15.52
N SER A 174 9.64 -7.03 -14.76
CA SER A 174 10.82 -6.34 -15.31
C SER A 174 11.84 -7.34 -15.85
N LYS A 175 12.41 -7.01 -17.02
CA LYS A 175 13.47 -7.84 -17.62
C LYS A 175 14.68 -7.96 -16.70
N ASP A 176 15.04 -6.89 -16.01
CA ASP A 176 16.17 -6.87 -15.09
C ASP A 176 15.95 -7.80 -13.89
N SER A 177 14.74 -7.83 -13.33
CA SER A 177 14.36 -8.80 -12.28
C SER A 177 14.47 -10.23 -12.80
N LEU A 178 13.91 -10.52 -13.98
CA LEU A 178 13.95 -11.86 -14.57
C LEU A 178 15.38 -12.33 -14.88
N ASP A 179 16.20 -11.46 -15.48
CA ASP A 179 17.59 -11.79 -15.82
C ASP A 179 18.43 -11.99 -14.56
N ARG A 180 18.16 -11.22 -13.49
CA ARG A 180 18.77 -11.42 -12.18
C ARG A 180 18.39 -12.78 -11.59
N GLU A 181 17.10 -13.13 -11.54
CA GLU A 181 16.65 -14.41 -11.00
C GLU A 181 17.18 -15.59 -11.81
N ARG A 182 17.20 -15.49 -13.15
CA ARG A 182 17.81 -16.49 -14.05
C ARG A 182 19.28 -16.72 -13.73
N ARG A 183 20.05 -15.64 -13.53
CA ARG A 183 21.47 -15.73 -13.17
C ARG A 183 21.66 -16.45 -11.83
N ILE A 184 20.89 -16.06 -10.81
CA ILE A 184 20.92 -16.68 -9.48
C ILE A 184 20.62 -18.18 -9.59
N PHE A 185 19.57 -18.57 -10.32
CA PHE A 185 19.22 -19.98 -10.48
C PHE A 185 20.23 -20.77 -11.30
N ARG A 186 20.88 -20.15 -12.29
CA ARG A 186 21.97 -20.78 -13.05
C ARG A 186 23.18 -21.06 -12.16
N GLU A 187 23.63 -20.07 -11.40
CA GLU A 187 24.75 -20.22 -10.45
C GLU A 187 24.47 -21.34 -9.43
N GLN A 188 23.25 -21.38 -8.86
CA GLN A 188 22.84 -22.43 -7.94
C GLN A 188 22.77 -23.83 -8.60
N SER A 189 22.43 -23.90 -9.89
CA SER A 189 22.25 -25.17 -10.61
C SER A 189 23.57 -25.74 -11.13
N LEU A 190 24.54 -24.89 -11.49
CA LEU A 190 25.88 -25.33 -11.90
C LEU A 190 26.63 -26.08 -10.80
N ALA A 191 26.37 -25.74 -9.53
CA ALA A 191 26.90 -26.45 -8.37
C ALA A 191 26.37 -27.89 -8.22
N SER A 192 25.36 -28.31 -9.00
CA SER A 192 24.73 -29.63 -8.89
C SER A 192 25.40 -30.75 -9.70
N GLY A 193 26.39 -30.43 -10.55
CA GLY A 193 27.12 -31.41 -11.36
C GLY A 193 26.30 -32.13 -12.44
N LYS A 194 25.11 -31.63 -12.76
CA LYS A 194 24.21 -32.17 -13.80
C LYS A 194 24.60 -31.67 -15.19
N SER A 195 24.08 -32.30 -16.24
CA SER A 195 24.27 -31.84 -17.62
C SER A 195 23.57 -30.50 -17.89
N GLU A 196 24.05 -29.76 -18.89
CA GLU A 196 23.52 -28.43 -19.26
C GLU A 196 22.01 -28.49 -19.55
N ASP A 197 21.54 -29.46 -20.34
CA ASP A 197 20.12 -29.65 -20.66
C ASP A 197 19.23 -29.85 -19.42
N VAL A 198 19.77 -30.48 -18.37
CA VAL A 198 19.04 -30.68 -17.10
C VAL A 198 19.05 -29.40 -16.28
N ILE A 199 20.16 -28.66 -16.30
CA ILE A 199 20.28 -27.35 -15.65
C ILE A 199 19.30 -26.36 -16.26
N GLU A 200 19.19 -26.29 -17.59
CA GLU A 200 18.23 -25.41 -18.27
C GLU A 200 16.79 -25.69 -17.85
N LYS A 201 16.36 -26.96 -17.88
CA LYS A 201 15.03 -27.37 -17.41
C LYS A 201 14.78 -27.03 -15.94
N MET A 202 15.81 -27.12 -15.09
CA MET A 202 15.70 -26.72 -13.68
C MET A 202 15.50 -25.21 -13.53
N ILE A 203 16.22 -24.40 -14.33
CA ILE A 203 16.06 -22.95 -14.34
C ILE A 203 14.66 -22.57 -14.81
N GLU A 204 14.16 -23.18 -15.89
CA GLU A 204 12.81 -22.94 -16.40
C GLU A 204 11.74 -23.23 -15.33
N GLY A 205 11.85 -24.36 -14.63
CA GLY A 205 10.94 -24.69 -13.53
C GLY A 205 10.97 -23.69 -12.38
N ARG A 206 12.16 -23.17 -12.03
CA ARG A 206 12.30 -22.13 -10.99
C ARG A 206 11.77 -20.78 -11.43
N ILE A 207 11.95 -20.40 -12.69
CA ILE A 207 11.36 -19.18 -13.25
C ILE A 207 9.84 -19.27 -13.28
N ARG A 208 9.28 -20.42 -13.63
CA ARG A 208 7.84 -20.66 -13.49
C ARG A 208 7.37 -20.46 -12.05
N LYS A 209 8.07 -21.03 -11.06
CA LYS A 209 7.74 -20.83 -9.64
C LYS A 209 7.84 -19.37 -9.22
N TYR A 210 8.86 -18.66 -9.69
CA TYR A 210 9.01 -17.21 -9.46
C TYR A 210 7.79 -16.44 -10.00
N HIS A 211 7.32 -16.76 -11.20
CA HIS A 211 6.08 -16.18 -11.72
C HIS A 211 4.86 -16.50 -10.86
N GLU A 212 4.71 -17.76 -10.40
CA GLU A 212 3.64 -18.17 -9.47
C GLU A 212 3.71 -17.43 -8.12
N GLU A 213 4.85 -16.85 -7.75
CA GLU A 213 5.03 -16.04 -6.54
C GLU A 213 4.75 -14.56 -6.77
N VAL A 214 5.22 -13.94 -7.87
CA VAL A 214 5.17 -12.48 -8.06
C VAL A 214 4.09 -11.99 -9.01
N VAL A 215 3.50 -12.86 -9.83
CA VAL A 215 2.49 -12.49 -10.83
C VAL A 215 1.11 -12.91 -10.34
N LEU A 216 0.23 -11.95 -10.09
CA LEU A 216 -1.13 -12.20 -9.58
C LEU A 216 -1.89 -13.22 -10.44
N TRP A 217 -1.84 -13.09 -11.77
CA TRP A 217 -2.52 -14.03 -12.67
C TRP A 217 -2.02 -15.47 -12.56
N GLU A 218 -0.77 -15.66 -12.11
CA GLU A 218 -0.11 -16.95 -11.97
C GLU A 218 -0.30 -17.59 -10.59
N GLN A 219 -0.68 -16.80 -9.59
CA GLN A 219 -0.85 -17.27 -8.22
C GLN A 219 -2.00 -18.26 -8.07
N ALA A 220 -1.79 -19.23 -7.17
CA ALA A 220 -2.85 -20.08 -6.64
C ALA A 220 -3.72 -19.26 -5.68
N TYR A 221 -5.03 -19.34 -5.87
CA TYR A 221 -5.98 -18.56 -5.13
C TYR A 221 -6.02 -19.00 -3.67
N VAL A 222 -5.73 -18.07 -2.75
CA VAL A 222 -5.57 -18.40 -1.32
C VAL A 222 -6.83 -18.93 -0.66
N ILE A 223 -8.02 -18.64 -1.22
CA ILE A 223 -9.30 -19.06 -0.61
C ILE A 223 -9.56 -20.55 -0.84
N ASP A 224 -9.27 -21.08 -2.03
CA ASP A 224 -9.48 -22.49 -2.35
C ASP A 224 -8.19 -23.33 -2.39
N GLY A 225 -7.02 -22.67 -2.43
CA GLY A 225 -5.69 -23.27 -2.45
C GLY A 225 -5.36 -24.05 -3.72
N LYS A 226 -6.17 -23.92 -4.78
CA LYS A 226 -6.11 -24.79 -5.96
C LYS A 226 -6.22 -24.03 -7.27
N SER A 227 -7.20 -23.15 -7.39
CA SER A 227 -7.52 -22.49 -8.65
C SER A 227 -6.51 -21.39 -8.91
N LYS A 228 -6.10 -21.24 -10.17
CA LYS A 228 -5.26 -20.11 -10.59
C LYS A 228 -6.12 -18.86 -10.66
N ILE A 229 -5.62 -17.69 -10.23
CA ILE A 229 -6.40 -16.43 -10.25
C ILE A 229 -6.98 -16.12 -11.64
N SER A 230 -6.21 -16.33 -12.70
CA SER A 230 -6.69 -16.17 -14.07
C SER A 230 -7.94 -17.02 -14.38
N LYS A 231 -8.04 -18.23 -13.82
CA LYS A 231 -9.21 -19.10 -13.95
C LYS A 231 -10.38 -18.64 -13.09
N VAL A 232 -10.12 -18.18 -11.87
CA VAL A 232 -11.14 -17.60 -10.99
C VAL A 232 -11.83 -16.41 -11.67
N ILE A 233 -11.07 -15.51 -12.30
CA ILE A 233 -11.61 -14.34 -13.01
C ILE A 233 -12.40 -14.77 -14.26
N GLU A 234 -11.87 -15.72 -15.04
CA GLU A 234 -12.55 -16.25 -16.24
C GLU A 234 -13.90 -16.89 -15.89
N GLU A 235 -13.94 -17.68 -14.82
CA GLU A 235 -15.15 -18.36 -14.36
C GLU A 235 -16.17 -17.38 -13.77
N ALA A 236 -15.72 -16.40 -12.99
CA ALA A 236 -16.58 -15.37 -12.42
C ALA A 236 -17.31 -14.55 -13.49
N GLY A 237 -16.72 -14.38 -14.68
CA GLY A 237 -17.41 -13.74 -15.82
C GLY A 237 -18.74 -14.40 -16.21
N LYS A 238 -18.86 -15.72 -16.01
CA LYS A 238 -20.12 -16.44 -16.25
C LYS A 238 -21.19 -16.09 -15.21
N GLU A 239 -20.78 -15.93 -13.95
CA GLU A 239 -21.68 -15.62 -12.85
C GLU A 239 -22.11 -14.14 -12.86
N VAL A 240 -21.16 -13.25 -13.18
CA VAL A 240 -21.37 -11.81 -13.38
C VAL A 240 -22.23 -11.55 -14.63
N GLY A 241 -22.16 -12.42 -15.64
CA GLY A 241 -22.97 -12.34 -16.85
C GLY A 241 -22.35 -11.51 -17.98
N ALA A 242 -21.07 -11.14 -17.85
CA ALA A 242 -20.28 -10.42 -18.84
C ALA A 242 -18.78 -10.70 -18.60
N PRO A 243 -17.89 -10.49 -19.60
CA PRO A 243 -16.45 -10.57 -19.38
C PRO A 243 -16.02 -9.67 -18.21
N VAL A 244 -15.12 -10.18 -17.38
CA VAL A 244 -14.51 -9.45 -16.26
C VAL A 244 -13.05 -9.24 -16.58
N GLU A 245 -12.60 -7.99 -16.54
CA GLU A 245 -11.20 -7.63 -16.66
C GLU A 245 -10.69 -7.05 -15.35
N LEU A 246 -9.61 -7.62 -14.83
CA LEU A 246 -8.84 -7.02 -13.74
C LEU A 246 -7.83 -6.06 -14.36
N LEU A 247 -8.08 -4.75 -14.25
CA LEU A 247 -7.25 -3.72 -14.87
C LEU A 247 -6.00 -3.43 -14.04
N ALA A 248 -6.14 -3.34 -12.72
CA ALA A 248 -5.05 -3.00 -11.82
C ALA A 248 -5.37 -3.39 -10.39
N PHE A 249 -4.33 -3.48 -9.57
CA PHE A 249 -4.44 -3.52 -8.12
C PHE A 249 -3.39 -2.60 -7.50
N GLU A 250 -3.65 -2.17 -6.27
CA GLU A 250 -2.70 -1.45 -5.43
C GLU A 250 -2.67 -2.10 -4.07
N ARG A 251 -1.48 -2.28 -3.48
CA ARG A 251 -1.32 -2.85 -2.15
C ARG A 251 -0.30 -2.04 -1.38
N PHE A 252 -0.73 -1.43 -0.28
CA PHE A 252 0.18 -0.79 0.66
C PHE A 252 0.26 -1.61 1.94
N GLU A 253 1.49 -1.86 2.38
CA GLU A 253 1.81 -2.29 3.74
C GLU A 253 2.56 -1.15 4.43
N LEU A 254 2.08 -0.79 5.62
CA LEU A 254 2.62 0.34 6.39
C LEU A 254 4.12 0.17 6.65
N GLY A 255 4.90 1.18 6.28
CA GLY A 255 6.35 1.20 6.49
C GLY A 255 7.16 0.31 5.55
N GLU A 256 6.52 -0.32 4.56
CA GLU A 256 7.20 -1.15 3.56
C GLU A 256 8.33 -0.39 2.87
N GLY A 257 9.54 -0.95 2.85
CA GLY A 257 10.73 -0.31 2.26
C GLY A 257 11.37 0.79 3.12
N ILE A 258 10.91 1.01 4.36
CA ILE A 258 11.58 1.88 5.34
C ILE A 258 12.43 1.02 6.27
N GLU A 259 13.73 1.26 6.30
CA GLU A 259 14.61 0.60 7.27
C GLU A 259 14.28 1.05 8.70
N LYS A 260 13.86 0.11 9.54
CA LYS A 260 13.68 0.35 10.97
C LYS A 260 15.03 0.22 11.66
N LYS A 261 15.46 1.27 12.37
CA LYS A 261 16.57 1.14 13.32
C LYS A 261 16.09 0.31 14.51
N THR A 262 16.58 -0.92 14.62
CA THR A 262 16.40 -1.73 15.83
C THR A 262 17.44 -1.25 16.85
N THR A 263 17.02 -0.46 17.84
CA THR A 263 17.87 -0.14 18.98
C THR A 263 17.64 -1.16 20.09
N ASP A 264 18.73 -1.67 20.66
CA ASP A 264 18.69 -2.46 21.87
C ASP A 264 18.53 -1.52 23.06
N PHE A 265 17.37 -1.61 23.73
CA PHE A 265 17.03 -0.76 24.86
C PHE A 265 18.04 -0.88 26.00
N ALA A 266 18.64 -2.06 26.21
CA ALA A 266 19.66 -2.25 27.23
C ALA A 266 20.93 -1.45 26.91
N SER A 267 21.34 -1.46 25.63
CA SER A 267 22.47 -0.68 25.14
C SER A 267 22.21 0.83 25.23
N GLU A 268 21.01 1.30 24.89
CA GLU A 268 20.65 2.72 24.99
C GLU A 268 20.64 3.23 26.44
N VAL A 269 20.10 2.44 27.37
CA VAL A 269 20.13 2.75 28.81
C VAL A 269 21.57 2.78 29.33
N ALA A 270 22.42 1.82 28.92
CA ALA A 270 23.83 1.79 29.31
C ALA A 270 24.59 3.02 28.80
N GLU A 271 24.36 3.45 27.55
CA GLU A 271 24.99 4.64 26.98
C GLU A 271 24.56 5.95 27.66
N GLN A 272 23.29 6.07 28.08
CA GLN A 272 22.82 7.24 28.82
C GLN A 272 23.37 7.31 30.25
N LEU A 273 23.55 6.16 30.91
CA LEU A 273 24.15 6.07 32.24
C LEU A 273 25.68 6.27 32.24
N ALA A 274 26.33 6.13 31.08
CA ALA A 274 27.76 6.33 30.90
C ALA A 274 28.16 7.79 30.58
N LYS A 275 27.19 8.70 30.44
CA LYS A 275 27.39 10.16 30.30
C LYS A 275 27.23 10.87 31.63
#